data_AF-A0A1I4NKU4-F1
#
_entry.id   AF-A0A1I4NKU4-F1
#
_cell.length_a   1.000
_cell.length_b   1.000
_cell.length_c   1.000
_cell.angle_alpha   90.00
_cell.angle_beta   90.00
_cell.angle_gamma   90.00
#
_symmetry.space_group_name_H-M   'P 1'
#
loop_
_entity.id
_entity.type
_entity.pdbx_description
1 polymer ?
#
loop_
_entity_poly.entity_id
_entity_poly.type
_entity_poly.pdbx_seq_one_letter_code
_entity_poly.pdbx_strand_id
1 'polypeptide(L)'
;MKSIPEKPNNGQVNFDDMINDLIKNFLEKLLKSELTEFLNYDKYEVTGKNSGNNRNGNYSRNFQTKYGVIENLEVPRDRNNDFQTALFEPYKRRDNWLEQTVIQMYARGLSTRDIANLIEQMYGQKYSATSVSNLTDVAVKEIEQWKNRPLEKRYSVLFIDALSIKIRREHVGNESAYIIIGINEEGYREILDFYIGVTESAALWEEVLMNLKFRGVEQVLLGVMDGLPGLTDSFLKVYPKADVQRCVVHKVRNTLHKVKKKHTDEIVTDLKKIYRAPSREFADQALNDFSSKWDRIYPRLAQSWFEDKDELFTFYKYPDSIQKSIYTTNWIERANKEIRKRLKTMNSLPNEKAAEKILYLKILDYNSKWSERRLKGFLAARDKLIQLFEERY
;
A
#
# COMPACT_ATOMS: atom_id res chain seq x y z
N MET A 1 8.52 64.59 -45.55
CA MET A 1 7.87 63.26 -45.51
C MET A 1 8.86 62.24 -46.04
N LYS A 2 9.49 61.46 -45.17
CA LYS A 2 10.27 60.26 -45.55
C LYS A 2 9.49 59.06 -45.03
N SER A 3 9.03 58.22 -45.94
CA SER A 3 8.35 56.95 -45.67
C SER A 3 9.33 55.96 -45.06
N ILE A 4 8.93 55.38 -43.93
CA ILE A 4 9.67 54.31 -43.24
C ILE A 4 9.34 52.99 -43.96
N PRO A 5 10.32 52.14 -44.29
CA PRO A 5 10.05 50.84 -44.90
C PRO A 5 9.45 49.86 -43.88
N GLU A 6 8.44 49.11 -44.30
CA GLU A 6 7.83 48.03 -43.53
C GLU A 6 8.86 46.94 -43.21
N LYS A 7 8.84 46.48 -41.95
CA LYS A 7 9.66 45.34 -41.49
C LYS A 7 9.04 44.01 -41.96
N PRO A 8 9.86 42.99 -42.26
CA PRO A 8 9.38 41.67 -42.66
C PRO A 8 8.64 40.98 -41.50
N ASN A 9 7.54 40.32 -41.85
CA ASN A 9 6.67 39.56 -40.96
C ASN A 9 7.39 38.28 -40.49
N ASN A 10 8.05 38.32 -39.33
CA ASN A 10 8.59 37.12 -38.68
C ASN A 10 7.42 36.33 -38.08
N GLY A 11 7.07 35.21 -38.71
CA GLY A 11 6.06 34.27 -38.22
C GLY A 11 6.38 33.81 -36.79
N GLN A 12 5.48 34.11 -35.87
CA GLN A 12 5.49 33.50 -34.53
C GLN A 12 5.28 31.99 -34.69
N VAL A 13 6.30 31.21 -34.35
CA VAL A 13 6.16 29.76 -34.17
C VAL A 13 5.16 29.53 -33.04
N ASN A 14 4.03 28.90 -33.37
CA ASN A 14 3.00 28.57 -32.40
C ASN A 14 3.51 27.44 -31.50
N PHE A 15 3.58 27.70 -30.19
CA PHE A 15 4.08 26.78 -29.18
C PHE A 15 3.30 25.45 -29.16
N ASP A 16 2.01 25.49 -29.49
CA ASP A 16 1.15 24.30 -29.55
C ASP A 16 1.50 23.38 -30.73
N ASP A 17 1.93 23.92 -31.87
CA ASP A 17 2.35 23.13 -33.04
C ASP A 17 3.67 22.40 -32.77
N MET A 18 4.60 23.06 -32.08
CA MET A 18 5.88 22.47 -31.66
C MET A 18 5.69 21.32 -30.66
N ILE A 19 4.69 21.41 -29.77
CA ILE A 19 4.34 20.33 -28.84
C ILE A 19 3.71 19.15 -29.59
N ASN A 20 2.80 19.40 -30.54
CA ASN A 20 2.18 18.34 -31.33
C ASN A 20 3.23 17.55 -32.14
N ASP A 21 4.23 18.22 -32.71
CA ASP A 21 5.34 17.56 -33.41
C ASP A 21 6.22 16.72 -32.48
N LEU A 22 6.49 17.19 -31.26
CA LEU A 22 7.27 16.43 -30.28
C LEU A 22 6.53 15.18 -29.81
N ILE A 23 5.24 15.30 -29.51
CA ILE A 23 4.38 14.17 -29.12
C ILE A 23 4.25 13.18 -30.28
N LYS A 24 4.06 13.66 -31.51
CA LYS A 24 4.02 12.81 -32.71
C LYS A 24 5.28 11.96 -32.84
N ASN A 25 6.45 12.59 -32.78
CA ASN A 25 7.74 11.90 -32.89
C ASN A 25 7.95 10.86 -31.79
N PHE A 26 7.49 11.12 -30.57
CA PHE A 26 7.55 10.17 -29.47
C PHE A 26 6.62 8.97 -29.70
N LEU A 27 5.35 9.23 -30.03
CA LEU A 27 4.36 8.19 -30.29
C LEU A 27 4.80 7.28 -31.44
N GLU A 28 5.31 7.82 -32.54
CA GLU A 28 5.81 7.02 -33.66
C GLU A 28 7.00 6.14 -33.27
N LYS A 29 7.88 6.59 -32.38
CA LYS A 29 9.00 5.79 -31.87
C LYS A 29 8.50 4.66 -30.98
N LEU A 30 7.56 4.95 -30.08
CA LEU A 30 6.99 3.95 -29.18
C LEU A 30 6.23 2.87 -29.96
N LEU A 31 5.39 3.28 -30.92
CA LEU A 31 4.66 2.37 -31.80
C LEU A 31 5.59 1.47 -32.62
N LYS A 32 6.72 1.99 -33.12
CA LYS A 32 7.73 1.19 -33.82
C LYS A 32 8.37 0.15 -32.90
N SER A 33 8.58 0.51 -31.63
CA SER A 33 9.11 -0.39 -30.59
C SER A 33 8.11 -1.48 -30.22
N GLU A 34 6.82 -1.14 -30.06
CA GLU A 34 5.76 -2.14 -29.83
C GLU A 34 5.68 -3.14 -30.97
N LEU A 35 5.81 -2.68 -32.23
CA LEU A 35 5.85 -3.59 -33.38
C LEU A 35 7.12 -4.45 -33.40
N THR A 36 8.27 -3.93 -32.94
CA THR A 36 9.49 -4.75 -32.74
C THR A 36 9.23 -5.86 -31.74
N GLU A 37 8.63 -5.53 -30.59
CA GLU A 37 8.35 -6.49 -29.53
C GLU A 37 7.33 -7.54 -29.99
N PHE A 38 6.26 -7.12 -30.67
CA PHE A 38 5.24 -8.02 -31.23
C PHE A 38 5.81 -9.00 -32.26
N LEU A 39 6.67 -8.53 -33.16
CA LEU A 39 7.28 -9.37 -34.19
C LEU A 39 8.51 -10.13 -33.68
N ASN A 40 9.05 -9.75 -32.52
CA ASN A 40 10.28 -10.27 -31.94
C ASN A 40 11.52 -10.13 -32.84
N TYR A 41 11.56 -9.09 -33.68
CA TYR A 41 12.72 -8.73 -34.52
C TYR A 41 12.68 -7.26 -34.97
N ASP A 42 13.85 -6.68 -35.18
CA ASP A 42 14.01 -5.28 -35.58
C ASP A 42 13.81 -5.03 -37.08
N LYS A 43 13.60 -3.77 -37.45
CA LYS A 43 13.44 -3.39 -38.86
C LYS A 43 14.71 -3.75 -39.64
N TYR A 44 14.54 -4.55 -40.69
CA TYR A 44 15.60 -5.10 -41.55
C TYR A 44 16.49 -6.18 -40.91
N GLU A 45 16.11 -6.72 -39.77
CA GLU A 45 16.85 -7.81 -39.14
C GLU A 45 16.67 -9.14 -39.90
N VAL A 46 17.74 -9.91 -40.03
CA VAL A 46 17.76 -11.17 -40.81
C VAL A 46 16.87 -12.24 -40.17
N THR A 47 16.71 -12.19 -38.84
CA THR A 47 15.85 -13.07 -38.03
C THR A 47 14.37 -12.98 -38.41
N GLY A 48 13.94 -11.87 -39.03
CA GLY A 48 12.58 -11.70 -39.54
C GLY A 48 12.29 -12.44 -40.85
N LYS A 49 13.29 -12.98 -41.56
CA LYS A 49 13.05 -13.75 -42.79
C LYS A 49 12.40 -15.10 -42.47
N ASN A 50 11.31 -15.43 -43.16
CA ASN A 50 10.53 -16.66 -42.96
C ASN A 50 9.90 -16.81 -41.56
N SER A 51 9.72 -15.72 -40.79
CA SER A 51 9.07 -15.75 -39.46
C SER A 51 7.54 -15.90 -39.51
N GLY A 52 6.93 -15.94 -40.70
CA GLY A 52 5.47 -16.02 -40.88
C GLY A 52 4.73 -14.68 -40.84
N ASN A 53 5.34 -13.61 -40.31
CA ASN A 53 4.74 -12.26 -40.33
C ASN A 53 5.81 -11.17 -40.55
N ASN A 54 5.47 -10.17 -41.38
CA ASN A 54 6.41 -9.15 -41.86
C ASN A 54 5.92 -7.74 -41.54
N ARG A 55 6.84 -6.80 -41.28
CA ARG A 55 6.49 -5.37 -41.26
C ARG A 55 5.96 -4.94 -42.63
N ASN A 56 4.84 -4.22 -42.68
CA ASN A 56 4.16 -3.85 -43.93
C ASN A 56 3.90 -2.34 -44.05
N GLY A 57 4.92 -1.56 -43.72
CA GLY A 57 4.84 -0.10 -43.71
C GLY A 57 3.96 0.42 -42.58
N ASN A 58 3.34 1.59 -42.82
CA ASN A 58 2.53 2.30 -41.85
C ASN A 58 1.20 2.72 -42.49
N TYR A 59 0.23 3.09 -41.66
CA TYR A 59 -0.91 3.90 -42.07
C TYR A 59 -0.90 5.23 -41.30
N SER A 60 -1.34 6.29 -41.96
CA SER A 60 -1.44 7.61 -41.34
C SER A 60 -2.83 7.79 -40.72
N ARG A 61 -2.89 8.40 -39.54
CA ARG A 61 -4.16 8.80 -38.90
C ARG A 61 -4.02 10.16 -38.23
N ASN A 62 -5.12 10.90 -38.15
CA ASN A 62 -5.19 12.05 -37.26
C ASN A 62 -5.49 11.57 -35.83
N PHE A 63 -4.84 12.18 -34.85
CA PHE A 63 -4.97 11.82 -33.45
C PHE A 63 -5.25 13.07 -32.61
N GLN A 64 -6.43 13.14 -31.99
CA GLN A 64 -6.80 14.29 -31.18
C GLN A 64 -6.08 14.22 -29.83
N THR A 65 -5.31 15.26 -29.54
CA THR A 65 -4.77 15.52 -28.20
C THR A 65 -5.36 16.79 -27.64
N LYS A 66 -5.12 17.06 -26.35
CA LYS A 66 -5.53 18.31 -25.71
C LYS A 66 -4.74 19.56 -26.20
N TYR A 67 -3.64 19.35 -26.93
CA TYR A 67 -2.79 20.40 -27.52
C TYR A 67 -3.17 20.71 -28.97
N GLY A 68 -4.17 20.01 -29.51
CA GLY A 68 -4.53 20.08 -30.92
C GLY A 68 -4.54 18.71 -31.57
N VAL A 69 -4.83 18.71 -32.88
CA VAL A 69 -4.84 17.50 -33.68
C VAL A 69 -3.40 17.20 -34.10
N ILE A 70 -2.87 16.05 -33.69
CA ILE A 70 -1.67 15.52 -34.33
C ILE A 70 -2.10 15.01 -35.71
N GLU A 71 -1.69 15.73 -36.75
CA GLU A 71 -1.95 15.35 -38.12
C GLU A 71 -0.96 14.29 -38.60
N ASN A 72 -1.47 13.33 -39.37
CA ASN A 72 -0.65 12.33 -40.05
C ASN A 72 0.27 11.53 -39.09
N LEU A 73 -0.23 11.09 -37.94
CA LEU A 73 0.48 10.17 -37.05
C LEU A 73 0.70 8.83 -37.79
N GLU A 74 1.95 8.42 -37.93
CA GLU A 74 2.34 7.20 -38.61
C GLU A 74 2.27 5.98 -37.67
N VAL A 75 1.27 5.13 -37.87
CA VAL A 75 1.10 3.90 -37.09
C VAL A 75 1.63 2.71 -37.89
N PRO A 76 2.62 1.97 -37.38
CA PRO A 76 3.22 0.86 -38.09
C PRO A 76 2.28 -0.35 -38.07
N ARG A 77 2.34 -1.16 -39.13
CA ARG A 77 1.51 -2.36 -39.29
C ARG A 77 2.33 -3.57 -39.70
N ASP A 78 1.84 -4.74 -39.33
CA ASP A 78 2.32 -6.03 -39.82
C ASP A 78 1.57 -6.44 -41.10
N ARG A 79 2.00 -7.53 -41.74
CA ARG A 79 1.47 -7.98 -43.03
C ARG A 79 0.17 -8.75 -42.86
N ASN A 80 -0.02 -9.38 -41.71
CA ASN A 80 -1.20 -10.19 -41.41
C ASN A 80 -2.32 -9.35 -40.76
N ASN A 81 -2.03 -8.11 -40.36
CA ASN A 81 -2.90 -7.23 -39.55
C ASN A 81 -3.20 -7.80 -38.16
N ASP A 82 -2.27 -8.56 -37.58
CA ASP A 82 -2.38 -9.13 -36.24
C ASP A 82 -1.89 -8.15 -35.15
N PHE A 83 -1.12 -7.12 -35.52
CA PHE A 83 -0.58 -6.14 -34.57
C PHE A 83 -1.63 -5.11 -34.14
N GLN A 84 -1.86 -5.01 -32.83
CA GLN A 84 -2.66 -3.96 -32.21
C GLN A 84 -1.83 -3.24 -31.13
N THR A 85 -1.71 -1.91 -31.25
CA THR A 85 -1.01 -1.10 -30.25
C THR A 85 -1.77 -1.06 -28.92
N ALA A 86 -1.02 -1.04 -27.81
CA ALA A 86 -1.58 -0.88 -26.48
C ALA A 86 -1.96 0.59 -26.17
N LEU A 87 -1.44 1.55 -26.95
CA LEU A 87 -1.68 2.97 -26.74
C LEU A 87 -3.13 3.38 -27.01
N PHE A 88 -3.76 2.85 -28.05
CA PHE A 88 -5.13 3.19 -28.40
C PHE A 88 -5.84 2.04 -29.13
N GLU A 89 -7.13 1.89 -28.89
CA GLU A 89 -7.94 0.92 -29.63
C GLU A 89 -8.05 1.33 -31.12
N PRO A 90 -8.20 0.36 -32.05
CA PRO A 90 -8.55 0.62 -33.43
C PRO A 90 -9.74 1.58 -33.50
N TYR A 91 -9.64 2.62 -34.33
CA TYR A 91 -10.68 3.64 -34.55
C TYR A 91 -10.97 4.59 -33.37
N LYS A 92 -10.35 4.41 -32.19
CA LYS A 92 -10.53 5.31 -31.05
C LYS A 92 -9.76 6.61 -31.26
N ARG A 93 -10.47 7.74 -31.31
CA ARG A 93 -9.90 9.07 -31.65
C ARG A 93 -9.42 9.88 -30.43
N ARG A 94 -9.68 9.42 -29.21
CA ARG A 94 -9.29 10.05 -27.93
C ARG A 94 -8.70 9.01 -26.98
N ASP A 95 -7.69 9.39 -26.21
CA ASP A 95 -6.93 8.50 -25.35
C ASP A 95 -6.90 9.02 -23.90
N ASN A 96 -7.11 8.10 -22.93
CA ASN A 96 -7.13 8.36 -21.49
C ASN A 96 -5.83 7.89 -20.79
N TRP A 97 -4.77 7.62 -21.56
CA TRP A 97 -3.49 7.13 -21.05
C TRP A 97 -2.82 8.08 -20.06
N LEU A 98 -3.00 9.40 -20.21
CA LEU A 98 -2.39 10.40 -19.35
C LEU A 98 -3.01 10.34 -17.96
N GLU A 99 -4.32 10.14 -17.89
CA GLU A 99 -5.06 9.96 -16.64
C GLU A 99 -4.58 8.70 -15.92
N GLN A 100 -4.45 7.58 -16.63
CA GLN A 100 -3.89 6.34 -16.07
C GLN A 100 -2.45 6.53 -15.59
N THR A 101 -1.63 7.25 -16.37
CA THR A 101 -0.24 7.55 -16.01
C THR A 101 -0.15 8.45 -14.78
N VAL A 102 -1.02 9.47 -14.68
CA VAL A 102 -1.15 10.35 -13.50
C VAL A 102 -1.54 9.53 -12.27
N ILE A 103 -2.51 8.63 -12.39
CA ILE A 103 -2.94 7.74 -11.31
C ILE A 103 -1.78 6.84 -10.87
N GLN A 104 -1.05 6.24 -11.81
CA GLN A 104 0.10 5.38 -11.52
C GLN A 104 1.29 6.16 -10.91
N MET A 105 1.53 7.40 -11.34
CA MET A 105 2.57 8.25 -10.76
C MET A 105 2.19 8.67 -9.34
N TYR A 106 0.93 9.00 -9.11
CA TYR A 106 0.41 9.29 -7.77
C TYR A 106 0.49 8.05 -6.86
N ALA A 107 0.12 6.88 -7.39
CA ALA A 107 0.26 5.56 -6.76
C ALA A 107 1.70 5.25 -6.33
N ARG A 108 2.66 5.51 -7.22
CA ARG A 108 4.10 5.31 -6.97
C ARG A 108 4.72 6.37 -6.08
N GLY A 109 3.94 7.36 -5.67
CA GLY A 109 4.36 8.30 -4.65
C GLY A 109 5.01 9.56 -5.20
N LEU A 110 4.61 10.07 -6.35
CA LEU A 110 4.91 11.45 -6.75
C LEU A 110 3.89 12.40 -6.11
N SER A 111 4.30 13.60 -5.66
CA SER A 111 3.32 14.61 -5.19
C SER A 111 2.55 15.17 -6.38
N THR A 112 1.38 15.79 -6.15
CA THR A 112 0.63 16.43 -7.24
C THR A 112 1.44 17.52 -7.94
N ARG A 113 2.38 18.16 -7.22
CA ARG A 113 3.34 19.12 -7.78
C ARG A 113 4.44 18.44 -8.59
N ASP A 114 4.97 17.31 -8.11
CA ASP A 114 5.98 16.56 -8.86
C ASP A 114 5.40 15.99 -10.15
N ILE A 115 4.17 15.49 -10.11
CA ILE A 115 3.45 14.99 -11.29
C ILE A 115 3.16 16.16 -12.25
N ALA A 116 2.69 17.30 -11.74
CA ALA A 116 2.49 18.50 -12.54
C ALA A 116 3.78 18.95 -13.23
N ASN A 117 4.89 19.02 -12.49
CA ASN A 117 6.21 19.40 -13.02
C ASN A 117 6.73 18.37 -14.02
N LEU A 118 6.56 17.06 -13.75
CA LEU A 118 6.99 16.00 -14.66
C LEU A 118 6.19 16.04 -15.97
N ILE A 119 4.88 16.28 -15.88
CA ILE A 119 4.02 16.45 -17.05
C ILE A 119 4.38 17.74 -17.79
N GLU A 120 4.68 18.83 -17.09
CA GLU A 120 5.15 20.08 -17.70
C GLU A 120 6.51 19.88 -18.42
N GLN A 121 7.43 19.14 -17.81
CA GLN A 121 8.73 18.80 -18.43
C GLN A 121 8.59 17.86 -19.63
N MET A 122 7.68 16.89 -19.56
CA MET A 122 7.48 15.90 -20.63
C MET A 122 6.63 16.43 -21.79
N TYR A 123 5.65 17.30 -21.51
CA TYR A 123 4.62 17.70 -22.48
C TYR A 123 4.45 19.21 -22.64
N GLY A 124 5.29 20.04 -22.01
CA GLY A 124 5.36 21.49 -22.22
C GLY A 124 4.16 22.31 -21.75
N GLN A 125 3.06 21.68 -21.29
CA GLN A 125 1.92 22.39 -20.72
C GLN A 125 1.90 22.34 -19.19
N LYS A 126 1.56 23.50 -18.63
CA LYS A 126 1.33 23.67 -17.20
C LYS A 126 0.11 22.88 -16.76
N TYR A 127 0.35 21.75 -16.10
CA TYR A 127 -0.64 21.11 -15.26
C TYR A 127 -0.60 21.76 -13.89
N SER A 128 -1.75 22.26 -13.41
CA SER A 128 -1.81 22.70 -12.02
C SER A 128 -1.88 21.48 -11.10
N ALA A 129 -1.34 21.62 -9.87
CA ALA A 129 -1.50 20.60 -8.83
C ALA A 129 -2.98 20.24 -8.58
N THR A 130 -3.89 21.20 -8.79
CA THR A 130 -5.35 21.00 -8.73
C THR A 130 -5.84 20.09 -9.86
N SER A 131 -5.36 20.26 -11.08
CA SER A 131 -5.74 19.42 -12.22
C SER A 131 -5.31 17.96 -11.99
N VAL A 132 -4.09 17.76 -11.49
CA VAL A 132 -3.60 16.43 -11.09
C VAL A 132 -4.46 15.85 -9.95
N SER A 133 -4.82 16.66 -8.96
CA SER A 133 -5.70 16.23 -7.86
C SER A 133 -7.04 15.72 -8.38
N ASN A 134 -7.69 16.45 -9.29
CA ASN A 134 -8.98 16.07 -9.87
C ASN A 134 -8.88 14.75 -10.66
N LEU A 135 -7.77 14.53 -11.39
CA LEU A 135 -7.54 13.27 -12.09
C LEU A 135 -7.41 12.07 -11.13
N THR A 136 -6.86 12.30 -9.93
CA THR A 136 -6.78 11.26 -8.89
C THR A 136 -8.08 11.05 -8.12
N ASP A 137 -9.18 11.76 -8.44
CA ASP A 137 -10.48 11.50 -7.81
C ASP A 137 -11.11 10.19 -8.30
N VAL A 138 -10.68 9.67 -9.45
CA VAL A 138 -11.01 8.29 -9.88
C VAL A 138 -10.60 7.27 -8.80
N ALA A 139 -9.48 7.49 -8.12
CA ALA A 139 -9.00 6.62 -7.05
C ALA A 139 -9.97 6.58 -5.84
N VAL A 140 -10.85 7.56 -5.65
CA VAL A 140 -11.85 7.52 -4.57
C VAL A 140 -12.85 6.39 -4.78
N LYS A 141 -13.32 6.21 -6.03
CA LYS A 141 -14.24 5.11 -6.36
C LYS A 141 -13.55 3.75 -6.20
N GLU A 142 -12.27 3.66 -6.55
CA GLU A 142 -11.50 2.44 -6.36
C GLU A 142 -11.30 2.12 -4.87
N ILE A 143 -11.08 3.13 -4.02
CA ILE A 143 -11.01 2.96 -2.56
C ILE A 143 -12.32 2.41 -2.03
N GLU A 144 -13.47 2.98 -2.44
CA GLU A 144 -14.78 2.49 -2.02
C GLU A 144 -15.02 1.05 -2.46
N GLN A 145 -14.69 0.71 -3.71
CA GLN A 145 -14.77 -0.67 -4.22
C GLN A 145 -13.86 -1.62 -3.43
N TRP A 146 -12.63 -1.19 -3.16
CA TRP A 146 -11.66 -1.98 -2.40
C TRP A 146 -12.10 -2.18 -0.94
N LYS A 147 -12.67 -1.15 -0.30
CA LYS A 147 -13.25 -1.21 1.06
C LYS A 147 -14.50 -2.09 1.14
N ASN A 148 -15.17 -2.36 0.01
CA ASN A 148 -16.34 -3.24 -0.05
C ASN A 148 -16.04 -4.61 -0.70
N ARG A 149 -14.78 -4.91 -1.05
CA ARG A 149 -14.42 -6.17 -1.71
C ARG A 149 -14.68 -7.37 -0.78
N PRO A 150 -15.09 -8.53 -1.32
CA PRO A 150 -15.20 -9.76 -0.55
C PRO A 150 -13.83 -10.17 0.00
N LEU A 151 -13.84 -10.74 1.21
CA LEU A 151 -12.67 -11.24 1.93
C LEU A 151 -12.78 -12.76 2.13
N GLU A 152 -11.66 -13.40 2.46
CA GLU A 152 -11.65 -14.84 2.74
C GLU A 152 -12.43 -15.16 4.03
N LYS A 153 -12.93 -16.39 4.11
CA LYS A 153 -13.71 -16.84 5.27
C LYS A 153 -12.89 -16.94 6.55
N ARG A 154 -11.66 -17.44 6.43
CA ARG A 154 -10.80 -17.86 7.54
C ARG A 154 -9.53 -17.02 7.61
N TYR A 155 -9.24 -16.49 8.79
CA TYR A 155 -7.96 -15.83 9.09
C TYR A 155 -7.38 -16.38 10.40
N SER A 156 -6.20 -17.00 10.30
CA SER A 156 -5.49 -17.56 11.46
C SER A 156 -5.10 -16.47 12.45
N VAL A 157 -4.69 -15.31 11.95
CA VAL A 157 -4.34 -14.16 12.80
C VAL A 157 -4.84 -12.86 12.15
N LEU A 158 -5.52 -12.02 12.93
CA LEU A 158 -5.81 -10.64 12.59
C LEU A 158 -4.95 -9.71 13.45
N PHE A 159 -4.15 -8.86 12.82
CA PHE A 159 -3.42 -7.78 13.49
C PHE A 159 -4.15 -6.46 13.32
N ILE A 160 -4.27 -5.70 14.40
CA ILE A 160 -4.75 -4.31 14.37
C ILE A 160 -3.63 -3.43 14.89
N ASP A 161 -3.14 -2.53 14.04
CA ASP A 161 -2.06 -1.60 14.37
C ASP A 161 -2.43 -0.17 13.97
N ALA A 162 -1.81 0.81 14.60
CA ALA A 162 -2.05 2.23 14.36
C ALA A 162 -0.77 2.95 13.93
N LEU A 163 -0.90 3.84 12.95
CA LEU A 163 0.11 4.84 12.64
C LEU A 163 -0.44 6.24 12.89
N SER A 164 0.38 7.10 13.49
CA SER A 164 0.06 8.52 13.59
C SER A 164 0.32 9.21 12.26
N ILE A 165 -0.68 9.92 11.76
CA ILE A 165 -0.66 10.69 10.52
C ILE A 165 -1.03 12.14 10.80
N LYS A 166 -0.40 13.07 10.08
CA LYS A 166 -0.68 14.51 10.24
C LYS A 166 -1.73 14.95 9.23
N ILE A 167 -2.91 15.34 9.70
CA ILE A 167 -4.02 15.81 8.86
C ILE A 167 -4.39 17.24 9.26
N ARG A 168 -4.70 18.05 8.26
CA ARG A 168 -5.28 19.38 8.44
C ARG A 168 -6.80 19.27 8.39
N ARG A 169 -7.45 19.60 9.51
CA ARG A 169 -8.88 19.95 9.55
C ARG A 169 -8.96 21.47 9.63
N GLU A 170 -9.28 22.02 10.80
CA GLU A 170 -9.10 23.46 11.09
C GLU A 170 -7.62 23.79 11.39
N HIS A 171 -6.98 22.91 12.16
CA HIS A 171 -5.55 22.95 12.47
C HIS A 171 -4.87 21.65 12.03
N VAL A 172 -3.55 21.66 11.96
CA VAL A 172 -2.77 20.43 11.71
C VAL A 172 -2.71 19.64 13.01
N GLY A 173 -3.37 18.48 13.03
CA GLY A 173 -3.41 17.55 14.15
C GLY A 173 -2.75 16.22 13.80
N ASN A 174 -2.33 15.48 14.83
CA ASN A 174 -2.00 14.07 14.69
C ASN A 174 -3.29 13.26 14.86
N GLU A 175 -3.64 12.47 13.85
CA GLU A 175 -4.73 11.50 13.88
C GLU A 175 -4.17 10.08 13.73
N SER A 176 -4.93 9.08 14.16
CA SER A 176 -4.54 7.69 14.03
C SER A 176 -5.15 7.09 12.77
N ALA A 177 -4.30 6.50 11.92
CA ALA A 177 -4.74 5.58 10.89
C ALA A 177 -4.54 4.15 11.37
N TYR A 178 -5.63 3.42 11.52
CA TYR A 178 -5.65 2.02 11.90
C TYR A 178 -5.56 1.16 10.65
N ILE A 179 -4.71 0.14 10.70
CA ILE A 179 -4.50 -0.83 9.63
C ILE A 179 -4.82 -2.21 10.18
N ILE A 180 -5.67 -2.93 9.46
CA ILE A 180 -6.07 -4.28 9.80
C ILE A 180 -5.41 -5.24 8.82
N ILE A 181 -4.66 -6.20 9.35
CA ILE A 181 -3.88 -7.15 8.56
C ILE A 181 -4.33 -8.56 8.89
N GLY A 182 -4.71 -9.32 7.87
CA GLY A 182 -5.04 -10.73 8.00
C GLY A 182 -3.90 -11.64 7.59
N ILE A 183 -3.78 -12.78 8.26
CA ILE A 183 -2.98 -13.92 7.83
C ILE A 183 -3.90 -15.14 7.73
N ASN A 184 -4.03 -15.74 6.55
CA ASN A 184 -4.83 -16.96 6.36
C ASN A 184 -4.08 -18.23 6.83
N GLU A 185 -4.75 -19.37 6.80
CA GLU A 185 -4.19 -20.69 7.19
C GLU A 185 -2.95 -21.10 6.38
N GLU A 186 -2.78 -20.58 5.17
CA GLU A 186 -1.60 -20.84 4.34
C GLU A 186 -0.42 -19.90 4.67
N GLY A 187 -0.64 -18.89 5.51
CA GLY A 187 0.37 -17.91 5.89
C GLY A 187 0.53 -16.76 4.92
N TYR A 188 -0.36 -16.60 3.94
CA TYR A 188 -0.41 -15.39 3.13
C TYR A 188 -0.97 -14.25 3.97
N ARG A 189 -0.36 -13.09 3.82
CA ARG A 189 -0.74 -11.89 4.57
C ARG A 189 -1.21 -10.80 3.64
N GLU A 190 -2.20 -10.06 4.08
CA GLU A 190 -2.73 -8.91 3.37
C GLU A 190 -3.32 -7.89 4.33
N ILE A 191 -3.25 -6.62 3.95
CA ILE A 191 -4.00 -5.56 4.61
C ILE A 191 -5.45 -5.64 4.13
N LEU A 192 -6.36 -5.92 5.04
CA LEU A 192 -7.80 -6.12 4.78
C LEU A 192 -8.53 -4.79 4.67
N ASP A 193 -8.18 -3.86 5.57
CA ASP A 193 -8.84 -2.57 5.69
C ASP A 193 -7.98 -1.52 6.40
N PHE A 194 -8.41 -0.26 6.30
CA PHE A 194 -7.84 0.86 7.04
C PHE A 194 -8.88 1.93 7.38
N TYR A 195 -8.71 2.57 8.53
CA TYR A 195 -9.62 3.59 9.04
C TYR A 195 -8.84 4.77 9.60
N ILE A 196 -9.32 5.99 9.38
CA ILE A 196 -8.75 7.20 9.96
C ILE A 196 -9.74 7.69 11.02
N GLY A 197 -9.27 7.84 12.25
CA GLY A 197 -10.12 8.23 13.37
C GLY A 197 -9.51 9.34 14.22
N VAL A 198 -10.37 10.24 14.70
CA VAL A 198 -10.02 11.27 15.69
C VAL A 198 -10.14 10.72 17.11
N THR A 199 -11.10 9.83 17.35
CA THR A 199 -11.38 9.26 18.69
C THR A 199 -11.55 7.74 18.64
N GLU A 200 -10.88 7.07 19.57
CA GLU A 200 -11.00 5.63 19.81
C GLU A 200 -12.25 5.38 20.66
N SER A 201 -13.32 4.84 20.06
CA SER A 201 -14.49 4.40 20.81
C SER A 201 -14.80 2.94 20.52
N ALA A 202 -15.34 2.24 21.51
CA ALA A 202 -15.78 0.85 21.33
C ALA A 202 -16.78 0.72 20.16
N ALA A 203 -17.67 1.70 19.99
CA ALA A 203 -18.63 1.73 18.88
C ALA A 203 -17.96 1.77 17.51
N LEU A 204 -16.91 2.59 17.35
CA LEU A 204 -16.13 2.64 16.12
C LEU A 204 -15.47 1.29 15.82
N TRP A 205 -14.90 0.65 16.83
CA TRP A 205 -14.26 -0.65 16.67
C TRP A 205 -15.25 -1.74 16.28
N GLU A 206 -16.42 -1.75 16.90
CA GLU A 206 -17.49 -2.69 16.55
C GLU A 206 -17.94 -2.49 15.09
N GLU A 207 -18.12 -1.25 14.63
CA GLU A 207 -18.47 -0.94 13.23
C GLU A 207 -17.41 -1.47 12.25
N VAL A 208 -16.14 -1.16 12.52
CA VAL A 208 -14.99 -1.59 11.72
C VAL A 208 -14.91 -3.12 11.63
N LEU A 209 -15.06 -3.81 12.76
CA LEU A 209 -14.97 -5.26 12.84
C LEU A 209 -16.19 -5.94 12.19
N MET A 210 -17.38 -5.36 12.36
CA MET A 210 -18.60 -5.82 11.68
C MET A 210 -18.48 -5.66 10.17
N ASN A 211 -17.87 -4.57 9.67
CA ASN A 211 -17.62 -4.40 8.24
C ASN A 211 -16.78 -5.55 7.66
N LEU A 212 -15.69 -5.94 8.34
CA LEU A 212 -14.89 -7.10 7.94
C LEU A 212 -15.72 -8.39 7.89
N LYS A 213 -16.58 -8.58 8.90
CA LYS A 213 -17.46 -9.75 8.98
C LYS A 213 -18.48 -9.78 7.83
N PHE A 214 -19.12 -8.66 7.53
CA PHE A 214 -20.03 -8.54 6.39
C PHE A 214 -19.35 -8.76 5.04
N ARG A 215 -18.06 -8.47 4.94
CA ARG A 215 -17.25 -8.72 3.74
C ARG A 215 -16.78 -10.16 3.60
N GLY A 216 -16.94 -11.00 4.63
CA GLY A 216 -16.66 -12.43 4.55
C GLY A 216 -15.76 -12.98 5.65
N VAL A 217 -15.14 -12.14 6.50
CA VAL A 217 -14.31 -12.62 7.62
C VAL A 217 -15.22 -13.24 8.68
N GLU A 218 -15.45 -14.55 8.61
CA GLU A 218 -16.37 -15.23 9.53
C GLU A 218 -15.63 -15.89 10.69
N GLN A 219 -14.44 -16.43 10.43
CA GLN A 219 -13.72 -17.30 11.34
C GLN A 219 -12.32 -16.77 11.59
N VAL A 220 -12.05 -16.41 12.85
CA VAL A 220 -10.75 -15.89 13.28
C VAL A 220 -10.22 -16.73 14.44
N LEU A 221 -8.97 -17.19 14.39
CA LEU A 221 -8.37 -17.88 15.54
C LEU A 221 -7.82 -16.89 16.56
N LEU A 222 -6.99 -15.94 16.12
CA LEU A 222 -6.28 -15.00 17.01
C LEU A 222 -6.41 -13.54 16.57
N GLY A 223 -6.83 -12.66 17.47
CA GLY A 223 -6.69 -11.21 17.33
C GLY A 223 -5.44 -10.70 18.06
N VAL A 224 -4.51 -10.06 17.36
CA VAL A 224 -3.32 -9.41 17.94
C VAL A 224 -3.46 -7.90 17.83
N MET A 225 -3.63 -7.23 18.96
CA MET A 225 -3.92 -5.80 19.00
C MET A 225 -3.09 -5.12 20.09
N ASP A 226 -2.93 -3.80 20.02
CA ASP A 226 -2.54 -3.06 21.22
C ASP A 226 -3.70 -3.08 22.23
N GLY A 227 -3.39 -2.92 23.51
CA GLY A 227 -4.38 -2.85 24.59
C GLY A 227 -5.14 -1.52 24.59
N LEU A 228 -5.75 -1.18 23.45
CA LEU A 228 -6.58 0.01 23.29
C LEU A 228 -7.91 -0.19 24.04
N PRO A 229 -8.40 0.82 24.78
CA PRO A 229 -9.65 0.70 25.52
C PRO A 229 -10.82 0.29 24.63
N GLY A 230 -11.55 -0.75 25.04
CA GLY A 230 -12.76 -1.24 24.35
C GLY A 230 -12.52 -2.02 23.06
N LEU A 231 -11.27 -2.12 22.56
CA LEU A 231 -10.98 -2.87 21.34
C LEU A 231 -11.12 -4.38 21.55
N THR A 232 -10.57 -4.92 22.64
CA THR A 232 -10.70 -6.34 22.98
C THR A 232 -12.17 -6.76 23.11
N ASP A 233 -12.98 -5.98 23.82
CA ASP A 233 -14.39 -6.26 24.01
C ASP A 233 -15.16 -6.23 22.68
N SER A 234 -14.88 -5.23 21.84
CA SER A 234 -15.50 -5.11 20.51
C SER A 234 -15.09 -6.27 19.59
N PHE A 235 -13.82 -6.68 19.66
CA PHE A 235 -13.30 -7.82 18.91
C PHE A 235 -13.98 -9.12 19.31
N LEU A 236 -14.07 -9.41 20.61
CA LEU A 236 -14.74 -10.61 21.11
C LEU A 236 -16.26 -10.58 20.88
N LYS A 237 -16.88 -9.41 20.80
CA LYS A 237 -18.29 -9.29 20.43
C LYS A 237 -18.55 -9.73 18.98
N VAL A 238 -17.65 -9.38 18.05
CA VAL A 238 -17.77 -9.74 16.63
C VAL A 238 -17.29 -11.18 16.37
N TYR A 239 -16.19 -11.57 17.02
CA TYR A 239 -15.51 -12.87 16.91
C TYR A 239 -15.41 -13.59 18.28
N PRO A 240 -16.54 -14.07 18.84
CA PRO A 240 -16.58 -14.60 20.21
C PRO A 240 -15.80 -15.89 20.42
N LYS A 241 -15.47 -16.61 19.35
CA LYS A 241 -14.69 -17.85 19.39
C LYS A 241 -13.18 -17.59 19.29
N ALA A 242 -12.74 -16.37 18.97
CA ALA A 242 -11.34 -16.05 18.78
C ALA A 242 -10.61 -15.85 20.13
N ASP A 243 -9.33 -16.21 20.17
CA ASP A 243 -8.43 -15.77 21.24
C ASP A 243 -7.99 -14.32 20.98
N VAL A 244 -7.62 -13.60 22.04
CA VAL A 244 -7.03 -12.26 21.94
C VAL A 244 -5.64 -12.26 22.57
N GLN A 245 -4.71 -11.59 21.89
CA GLN A 245 -3.36 -11.36 22.35
C GLN A 245 -3.02 -9.88 22.34
N ARG A 246 -2.44 -9.41 23.44
CA ARG A 246 -1.79 -8.12 23.49
C ARG A 246 -0.48 -8.15 22.70
N CYS A 247 -0.26 -7.14 21.85
CA CYS A 247 0.93 -7.05 21.03
C CYS A 247 2.20 -6.88 21.89
N VAL A 248 3.08 -7.88 21.86
CA VAL A 248 4.37 -7.89 22.60
C VAL A 248 5.24 -6.69 22.22
N VAL A 249 5.28 -6.30 20.95
CA VAL A 249 6.12 -5.18 20.50
C VAL A 249 5.63 -3.84 21.05
N HIS A 250 4.30 -3.63 21.09
CA HIS A 250 3.72 -2.45 21.73
C HIS A 250 3.99 -2.46 23.24
N LYS A 251 3.86 -3.62 23.89
CA LYS A 251 4.18 -3.77 25.31
C LYS A 251 5.64 -3.43 25.63
N VAL A 252 6.59 -3.95 24.83
CA VAL A 252 8.01 -3.60 24.94
C VAL A 252 8.20 -2.10 24.76
N ARG A 253 7.67 -1.49 23.70
CA ARG A 253 7.82 -0.05 23.43
C ARG A 253 7.28 0.79 24.60
N ASN A 254 6.09 0.47 25.10
CA ASN A 254 5.47 1.15 26.24
C ASN A 254 6.30 1.01 27.52
N THR A 255 6.97 -0.13 27.71
CA THR A 255 7.91 -0.33 28.83
C THR A 255 9.16 0.56 28.68
N LEU A 256 9.73 0.63 27.48
CA LEU A 256 10.94 1.43 27.23
C LEU A 256 10.71 2.94 27.37
N HIS A 257 9.49 3.43 27.15
CA HIS A 257 9.15 4.84 27.39
C HIS A 257 9.22 5.25 28.87
N LYS A 258 9.21 4.30 29.81
CA LYS A 258 9.20 4.54 31.26
C LYS A 258 10.57 4.45 31.91
N VAL A 259 11.62 4.15 31.13
CA VAL A 259 12.96 3.85 31.67
C VAL A 259 14.02 4.79 31.11
N LYS A 260 15.14 4.91 31.82
CA LYS A 260 16.25 5.78 31.39
C LYS A 260 16.98 5.12 30.23
N LYS A 261 17.43 5.93 29.26
CA LYS A 261 18.16 5.48 28.06
C LYS A 261 19.33 4.54 28.37
N LYS A 262 20.09 4.80 29.46
CA LYS A 262 21.23 3.98 29.87
C LYS A 262 20.88 2.52 30.25
N HIS A 263 19.64 2.23 30.59
CA HIS A 263 19.19 0.87 30.96
C HIS A 263 18.41 0.19 29.83
N THR A 264 18.14 0.89 28.72
CA THR A 264 17.27 0.42 27.63
C THR A 264 17.77 -0.88 27.01
N ASP A 265 19.06 -0.98 26.69
CA ASP A 265 19.61 -2.16 26.00
C ASP A 265 19.57 -3.43 26.87
N GLU A 266 19.85 -3.28 28.16
CA GLU A 266 19.81 -4.37 29.13
C GLU A 266 18.36 -4.83 29.39
N ILE A 267 17.43 -3.88 29.56
CA ILE A 267 16.00 -4.16 29.69
C ILE A 267 15.47 -4.88 28.45
N VAL A 268 15.82 -4.43 27.24
CA VAL A 268 15.42 -5.11 26.00
C VAL A 268 15.94 -6.54 25.95
N THR A 269 17.15 -6.78 26.43
CA THR A 269 17.76 -8.11 26.48
C THR A 269 17.03 -9.02 27.46
N ASP A 270 16.67 -8.52 28.64
CA ASP A 270 15.89 -9.30 29.61
C ASP A 270 14.45 -9.53 29.15
N LEU A 271 13.78 -8.52 28.58
CA LEU A 271 12.44 -8.68 28.01
C LEU A 271 12.41 -9.74 26.89
N LYS A 272 13.46 -9.83 26.06
CA LYS A 272 13.59 -10.89 25.05
C LYS A 272 13.57 -12.29 25.65
N LYS A 273 14.06 -12.49 26.88
CA LYS A 273 14.04 -13.80 27.55
C LYS A 273 12.61 -14.23 27.88
N ILE A 274 11.73 -13.26 28.14
CA ILE A 274 10.32 -13.50 28.49
C ILE A 274 9.54 -14.02 27.28
N TYR A 275 9.44 -13.22 26.21
CA TYR A 275 8.59 -13.56 25.06
C TYR A 275 9.24 -14.49 24.03
N ARG A 276 10.52 -14.84 24.20
CA ARG A 276 11.20 -15.88 23.40
C ARG A 276 11.47 -17.15 24.19
N ALA A 277 10.88 -17.27 25.38
CA ALA A 277 10.96 -18.49 26.15
C ALA A 277 10.34 -19.66 25.36
N PRO A 278 10.82 -20.90 25.56
CA PRO A 278 10.33 -22.07 24.82
C PRO A 278 8.94 -22.53 25.29
N SER A 279 8.50 -22.09 26.48
CA SER A 279 7.18 -22.40 27.00
C SER A 279 6.70 -21.28 27.94
N ARG A 280 5.41 -21.34 28.29
CA ARG A 280 4.77 -20.42 29.21
C ARG A 280 5.43 -20.45 30.60
N GLU A 281 5.81 -21.62 31.09
CA GLU A 281 6.46 -21.79 32.39
C GLU A 281 7.83 -21.09 32.43
N PHE A 282 8.63 -21.23 31.37
CA PHE A 282 9.90 -20.51 31.24
C PHE A 282 9.70 -19.00 31.06
N ALA A 283 8.62 -18.57 30.41
CA ALA A 283 8.27 -17.16 30.30
C ALA A 283 7.91 -16.55 31.65
N ASP A 284 7.13 -17.27 32.47
CA ASP A 284 6.78 -16.86 33.85
C ASP A 284 8.03 -16.76 34.73
N GLN A 285 8.96 -17.72 34.63
CA GLN A 285 10.26 -17.66 35.33
C GLN A 285 11.07 -16.43 34.90
N ALA A 286 11.21 -16.20 33.59
CA ALA A 286 11.93 -15.04 33.08
C ALA A 286 11.28 -13.70 33.49
N LEU A 287 9.95 -13.66 33.64
CA LEU A 287 9.23 -12.49 34.14
C LEU A 287 9.49 -12.24 35.63
N ASN A 288 9.58 -13.28 36.45
CA ASN A 288 9.96 -13.18 37.86
C ASN A 288 11.41 -12.69 38.03
N ASP A 289 12.33 -13.18 37.19
CA ASP A 289 13.71 -12.71 37.16
C ASP A 289 13.79 -11.23 36.76
N PHE A 290 13.00 -10.84 35.75
CA PHE A 290 12.89 -9.46 35.30
C PHE A 290 12.39 -8.53 36.42
N SER A 291 11.34 -8.93 37.13
CA SER A 291 10.80 -8.21 38.30
C SER A 291 11.85 -8.06 39.40
N SER A 292 12.50 -9.17 39.78
CA SER A 292 13.51 -9.19 40.85
C SER A 292 14.67 -8.23 40.58
N LYS A 293 15.07 -8.09 39.32
CA LYS A 293 16.15 -7.22 38.87
C LYS A 293 15.71 -5.76 38.76
N TRP A 294 14.62 -5.50 38.04
CA TRP A 294 14.29 -4.14 37.60
C TRP A 294 13.34 -3.40 38.54
N ASP A 295 12.49 -4.09 39.31
CA ASP A 295 11.56 -3.40 40.21
C ASP A 295 12.27 -2.69 41.38
N ARG A 296 13.53 -3.08 41.67
CA ARG A 296 14.41 -2.36 42.62
C ARG A 296 14.79 -0.96 42.12
N ILE A 297 14.89 -0.77 40.80
CA ILE A 297 15.33 0.49 40.17
C ILE A 297 14.12 1.28 39.65
N TYR A 298 13.15 0.56 39.08
CA TYR A 298 11.92 1.08 38.50
C TYR A 298 10.74 0.40 39.18
N PRO A 299 10.23 0.95 40.30
CA PRO A 299 9.13 0.33 41.02
C PRO A 299 7.95 0.04 40.08
N ARG A 300 7.45 -1.20 40.15
CA ARG A 300 6.29 -1.68 39.37
C ARG A 300 6.50 -1.70 37.85
N LEU A 301 7.75 -1.78 37.37
CA LEU A 301 8.01 -1.93 35.94
C LEU A 301 7.45 -3.25 35.42
N ALA A 302 7.65 -4.34 36.17
CA ALA A 302 7.15 -5.66 35.82
C ALA A 302 5.65 -5.84 36.12
N GLN A 303 5.06 -5.01 37.00
CA GLN A 303 3.65 -5.12 37.38
C GLN A 303 2.73 -5.17 36.16
N SER A 304 2.92 -4.24 35.21
CA SER A 304 2.09 -4.20 34.02
C SER A 304 2.27 -5.45 33.13
N TRP A 305 3.41 -6.13 33.18
CA TRP A 305 3.62 -7.38 32.44
C TRP A 305 2.92 -8.55 33.12
N PHE A 306 2.88 -8.60 34.45
CA PHE A 306 2.10 -9.59 35.19
C PHE A 306 0.60 -9.45 34.94
N GLU A 307 0.09 -8.21 34.91
CA GLU A 307 -1.32 -7.92 34.64
C GLU A 307 -1.75 -8.42 33.25
N ASP A 308 -0.90 -8.27 32.23
CA ASP A 308 -1.22 -8.63 30.85
C ASP A 308 -0.72 -10.02 30.43
N LYS A 309 -0.10 -10.79 31.33
CA LYS A 309 0.70 -11.98 30.92
C LYS A 309 -0.12 -13.02 30.16
N ASP A 310 -1.37 -13.21 30.54
CA ASP A 310 -2.28 -14.18 29.92
C ASP A 310 -2.56 -13.82 28.45
N GLU A 311 -2.82 -12.55 28.18
CA GLU A 311 -3.00 -12.05 26.81
C GLU A 311 -1.68 -12.04 26.05
N LEU A 312 -0.57 -11.63 26.68
CA LEU A 312 0.76 -11.55 26.03
C LEU A 312 1.26 -12.93 25.56
N PHE A 313 0.91 -14.00 26.30
CA PHE A 313 1.39 -15.36 26.07
C PHE A 313 0.39 -16.25 25.34
N THR A 314 -0.69 -15.68 24.83
CA THR A 314 -1.73 -16.44 24.10
C THR A 314 -1.18 -17.17 22.87
N PHE A 315 -0.11 -16.68 22.25
CA PHE A 315 0.58 -17.36 21.13
C PHE A 315 1.06 -18.77 21.46
N TYR A 316 1.30 -19.14 22.73
CA TYR A 316 1.69 -20.51 23.09
C TYR A 316 0.58 -21.55 22.84
N LYS A 317 -0.68 -21.12 22.68
CA LYS A 317 -1.78 -22.00 22.23
C LYS A 317 -1.65 -22.43 20.77
N TYR A 318 -0.76 -21.79 20.01
CA TYR A 318 -0.56 -21.97 18.58
C TYR A 318 0.73 -22.73 18.28
N PRO A 319 0.86 -23.35 17.09
CA PRO A 319 2.04 -24.13 16.72
C PRO A 319 3.35 -23.35 16.89
N ASP A 320 4.35 -23.98 17.51
CA ASP A 320 5.67 -23.38 17.79
C ASP A 320 6.30 -22.70 16.55
N SER A 321 6.14 -23.32 15.39
CA SER A 321 6.66 -22.82 14.12
C SER A 321 6.19 -21.41 13.76
N ILE A 322 4.99 -21.00 14.18
CA ILE A 322 4.41 -19.67 13.89
C ILE A 322 4.49 -18.68 15.04
N GLN A 323 4.78 -19.12 16.27
CA GLN A 323 4.82 -18.26 17.46
C GLN A 323 5.70 -17.03 17.25
N LYS A 324 6.87 -17.22 16.65
CA LYS A 324 7.77 -16.12 16.29
C LYS A 324 7.13 -15.10 15.37
N SER A 325 6.38 -15.54 14.37
CA SER A 325 5.67 -14.66 13.44
C SER A 325 4.51 -13.89 14.10
N ILE A 326 3.99 -14.40 15.22
CA ILE A 326 2.93 -13.77 16.02
C ILE A 326 3.52 -12.71 16.97
N TYR A 327 4.52 -13.07 17.79
CA TYR A 327 5.07 -12.13 18.78
C TYR A 327 6.04 -11.11 18.19
N THR A 328 6.54 -11.31 16.95
CA THR A 328 7.32 -10.30 16.23
C THR A 328 6.47 -9.57 15.20
N THR A 329 6.34 -8.25 15.35
CA THR A 329 5.67 -7.40 14.37
C THR A 329 6.65 -6.72 13.41
N ASN A 330 7.91 -7.19 13.31
CA ASN A 330 8.93 -6.57 12.44
C ASN A 330 8.46 -6.33 11.00
N TRP A 331 7.67 -7.26 10.46
CA TRP A 331 7.15 -7.15 9.10
C TRP A 331 6.01 -6.12 8.99
N ILE A 332 5.21 -5.93 10.05
CA ILE A 332 4.20 -4.86 10.19
C ILE A 332 4.92 -3.52 10.37
N GLU A 333 5.91 -3.45 11.27
CA GLU A 333 6.72 -2.24 11.48
C GLU A 333 7.41 -1.80 10.19
N ARG A 334 7.89 -2.75 9.37
CA ARG A 334 8.42 -2.46 8.04
C ARG A 334 7.35 -1.89 7.11
N ALA A 335 6.13 -2.45 7.11
CA ALA A 335 5.01 -1.91 6.33
C ALA A 335 4.70 -0.47 6.75
N ASN A 336 4.52 -0.25 8.05
CA ASN A 336 4.27 1.07 8.64
C ASN A 336 5.40 2.04 8.35
N LYS A 337 6.66 1.60 8.34
CA LYS A 337 7.83 2.43 7.99
C LYS A 337 7.77 2.91 6.53
N GLU A 338 7.37 2.06 5.59
CA GLU A 338 7.22 2.45 4.19
C GLU A 338 6.08 3.47 4.02
N ILE A 339 4.96 3.30 4.74
CA ILE A 339 3.87 4.28 4.77
C ILE A 339 4.36 5.61 5.37
N ARG A 340 5.01 5.56 6.54
CA ARG A 340 5.56 6.77 7.20
C ARG A 340 6.59 7.49 6.33
N LYS A 341 7.44 6.77 5.60
CA LYS A 341 8.42 7.37 4.69
C LYS A 341 7.71 8.23 3.63
N ARG A 342 6.60 7.73 3.09
CA ARG A 342 5.78 8.48 2.11
C ARG A 342 5.10 9.69 2.74
N LEU A 343 4.54 9.54 3.93
CA LEU A 343 3.86 10.62 4.63
C LEU A 343 4.82 11.74 5.09
N LYS A 344 6.06 11.38 5.46
CA LYS A 344 7.07 12.33 5.97
C LYS A 344 7.39 13.44 4.97
N THR A 345 7.44 13.16 3.67
CA THR A 345 7.79 14.16 2.65
C THR A 345 6.66 15.19 2.43
N MET A 346 5.45 14.93 2.94
CA MET A 346 4.29 15.81 2.73
C MET A 346 4.04 16.80 3.87
N ASN A 347 4.77 16.68 4.99
CA ASN A 347 4.58 17.42 6.24
C ASN A 347 3.20 17.26 6.91
N SER A 348 2.11 17.64 6.23
CA SER A 348 0.72 17.48 6.66
C SER A 348 -0.18 17.25 5.46
N LEU A 349 -1.16 16.37 5.61
CA LEU A 349 -2.18 16.08 4.59
C LEU A 349 -3.27 17.15 4.64
N PRO A 350 -3.81 17.59 3.50
CA PRO A 350 -4.75 18.71 3.45
C PRO A 350 -6.14 18.37 4.00
N ASN A 351 -6.53 17.10 3.99
CA ASN A 351 -7.79 16.58 4.52
C ASN A 351 -7.73 15.04 4.64
N GLU A 352 -8.78 14.45 5.20
CA GLU A 352 -8.93 13.01 5.39
C GLU A 352 -8.91 12.23 4.08
N LYS A 353 -9.63 12.68 3.04
CA LYS A 353 -9.66 12.03 1.72
C LYS A 353 -8.26 11.90 1.10
N ALA A 354 -7.42 12.93 1.23
CA ALA A 354 -6.05 12.88 0.75
C ALA A 354 -5.22 11.82 1.51
N ALA A 355 -5.46 11.68 2.81
CA ALA A 355 -4.83 10.65 3.61
C ALA A 355 -5.28 9.24 3.20
N GLU A 356 -6.57 9.03 2.99
CA GLU A 356 -7.11 7.75 2.52
C GLU A 356 -6.50 7.33 1.18
N LYS A 357 -6.40 8.26 0.21
CA LYS A 357 -5.76 7.98 -1.08
C LYS A 357 -4.33 7.48 -0.93
N ILE A 358 -3.52 8.14 -0.11
CA ILE A 358 -2.12 7.76 0.06
C ILE A 358 -1.98 6.43 0.79
N LEU A 359 -2.79 6.20 1.83
CA LEU A 359 -2.82 4.93 2.55
C LEU A 359 -3.20 3.80 1.59
N TYR A 360 -4.32 3.94 0.88
CA TYR A 360 -4.80 2.97 -0.10
C TYR A 360 -3.71 2.58 -1.11
N LEU A 361 -3.04 3.56 -1.72
CA LEU A 361 -2.00 3.29 -2.71
C LEU A 361 -0.81 2.53 -2.13
N LYS A 362 -0.38 2.88 -0.91
CA LYS A 362 0.69 2.15 -0.21
C LYS A 362 0.26 0.76 0.22
N ILE A 363 -1.03 0.58 0.53
CA ILE A 363 -1.63 -0.70 0.86
C ILE A 363 -1.70 -1.61 -0.36
N LEU A 364 -2.11 -1.10 -1.53
CA LEU A 364 -2.10 -1.87 -2.77
C LEU A 364 -0.70 -2.34 -3.15
N ASP A 365 0.29 -1.44 -3.11
CA ASP A 365 1.70 -1.78 -3.34
C ASP A 365 2.19 -2.85 -2.35
N TYR A 366 1.79 -2.74 -1.07
CA TYR A 366 2.09 -3.75 -0.06
C TYR A 366 1.46 -5.10 -0.40
N ASN A 367 0.14 -5.14 -0.62
CA ASN A 367 -0.60 -6.39 -0.88
C ASN A 367 -0.08 -7.06 -2.15
N SER A 368 0.15 -6.31 -3.22
CA SER A 368 0.72 -6.83 -4.47
C SER A 368 2.11 -7.44 -4.24
N LYS A 369 3.02 -6.71 -3.58
CA LYS A 369 4.40 -7.16 -3.33
C LYS A 369 4.50 -8.42 -2.46
N TRP A 370 3.54 -8.63 -1.57
CA TRP A 370 3.56 -9.73 -0.61
C TRP A 370 2.55 -10.85 -0.91
N SER A 371 1.74 -10.69 -1.96
CA SER A 371 0.70 -11.65 -2.39
C SER A 371 1.23 -13.09 -2.52
N GLU A 372 2.42 -13.28 -3.07
CA GLU A 372 3.01 -14.61 -3.29
C GLU A 372 3.89 -15.10 -2.11
N ARG A 373 4.04 -14.31 -1.05
CA ARG A 373 5.04 -14.55 0.00
C ARG A 373 4.42 -14.93 1.34
N ARG A 374 4.50 -16.22 1.65
CA ARG A 374 4.09 -16.77 2.95
C ARG A 374 4.98 -16.28 4.10
N LEU A 375 4.38 -16.13 5.27
CA LEU A 375 5.12 -15.93 6.50
C LEU A 375 5.80 -17.22 6.95
N LYS A 376 6.96 -17.06 7.61
CA LYS A 376 7.75 -18.18 8.08
C LYS A 376 6.95 -19.01 9.10
N GLY A 377 7.02 -20.33 8.98
CA GLY A 377 6.40 -21.29 9.89
C GLY A 377 5.00 -21.75 9.50
N PHE A 378 4.24 -20.90 8.79
CA PHE A 378 2.83 -21.19 8.49
C PHE A 378 2.63 -22.42 7.62
N LEU A 379 3.51 -22.65 6.65
CA LEU A 379 3.44 -23.88 5.83
C LEU A 379 3.53 -25.15 6.67
N ALA A 380 4.39 -25.16 7.71
CA ALA A 380 4.52 -26.29 8.62
C ALA A 380 3.39 -26.39 9.65
N ALA A 381 2.68 -25.27 9.91
CA ALA A 381 1.56 -25.21 10.84
C ALA A 381 0.19 -25.44 10.17
N ARG A 382 0.13 -25.48 8.83
CA ARG A 382 -1.12 -25.45 8.05
C ARG A 382 -2.14 -26.48 8.54
N ASP A 383 -1.77 -27.75 8.59
CA ASP A 383 -2.70 -28.83 8.96
C ASP A 383 -3.21 -28.64 10.39
N LYS A 384 -2.34 -28.18 11.30
CA LYS A 384 -2.74 -27.89 12.68
C LYS A 384 -3.65 -26.66 12.78
N LEU A 385 -3.44 -25.64 11.96
CA LEU A 385 -4.32 -24.47 11.88
C LEU A 385 -5.69 -24.84 11.33
N ILE A 386 -5.76 -25.69 10.31
CA ILE A 386 -7.02 -26.21 9.76
C ILE A 386 -7.78 -26.99 10.84
N GLN A 387 -7.10 -27.90 11.55
CA GLN A 387 -7.68 -28.63 12.67
C GLN A 387 -8.21 -27.68 13.76
N LEU A 388 -7.44 -26.63 14.11
CA LEU A 388 -7.87 -25.63 15.09
C LEU A 388 -9.14 -24.87 14.65
N PHE A 389 -9.28 -24.60 13.35
CA PHE A 389 -10.52 -24.01 12.83
C PHE A 389 -11.70 -24.97 12.95
N GLU A 390 -11.52 -26.25 12.58
CA GLU A 390 -12.57 -27.26 12.61
C GLU A 390 -13.03 -27.59 14.05
N GLU A 391 -12.10 -27.61 15.00
CA GLU A 391 -12.43 -27.84 16.42
C GLU A 391 -13.17 -26.65 17.05
N ARG A 392 -12.90 -25.44 16.56
CA ARG A 392 -13.39 -24.19 17.16
C ARG A 392 -14.68 -23.70 16.53
N TYR A 393 -14.81 -23.79 15.21
CA TYR A 393 -15.90 -23.21 14.43
C TYR A 393 -16.86 -24.26 13.92
#